data_AF-A0AAE1GU83-F1
#
_entry.id   AF-A0AAE1GU83-F1
#
_cell.length_a   1.000
_cell.length_b   1.000
_cell.length_c   1.000
_cell.angle_alpha   90.00
_cell.angle_beta   90.00
_cell.angle_gamma   90.00
#
_symmetry.space_group_name_H-M   'P 1'
#
loop_
_entity.id
_entity.type
_entity.pdbx_description
1 polymer ?
#
loop_
_entity_poly.entity_id
_entity_poly.type
_entity_poly.pdbx_seq_one_letter_code
_entity_poly.pdbx_strand_id
1 'polypeptide(L)'
;MNLELLESFGQNYPEEFDGTLDCISLAVTCAFNKRGTLLAVGCNDGRIVVWDFLTRGIAKIISAHVHPVCSLSWSRSGHKLLSASTDNNVCIWDVLTGECEQKYRFPLPILKVQFHPRNERLFLVCPMRHAAVLVDVDGEHKVVPLDDESDLNIVAALDRRGQYLYVGNSKGRMQVFQLPELTLKATFKVTQATTSATAIKSIEFARRGDVFLVNTADRVIRVYDTKQVLSCGKEGDPEPLQKLQDLVNKMMWKKCCFSGDGEYICGGSARQHALYIWEKSVGNLVKILHGTKGEMLLDVVWHPVRPIIASISSGVVSIWAQNQVENWSAFAPDFKELDENVEYEERESEFDLSDEDKSVELGPEKQEEDLEVDVTTVDRVAALCSSDEETEDMASLQFLPIAPEVEDPEDGALPGAAQASGSGGQENDKQRSKENDSPSPAKKRKYKTHEIKLEGAPKDEIHPLISSRTKEKPPAGGKKASGRPRNEDRKRLGK
;
A
#
# COMPACT_ATOMS: atom_id res chain seq x y z
N MET A 1 -6.42 -18.73 -10.78
CA MET A 1 -6.85 -17.56 -11.57
C MET A 1 -5.68 -17.19 -12.46
N ASN A 2 -5.82 -17.44 -13.75
CA ASN A 2 -4.69 -17.45 -14.67
C ASN A 2 -4.55 -16.03 -15.21
N LEU A 3 -3.41 -15.37 -14.95
CA LEU A 3 -3.20 -13.99 -15.40
C LEU A 3 -2.96 -13.89 -16.91
N GLU A 4 -2.53 -14.98 -17.55
CA GLU A 4 -2.31 -15.07 -19.00
C GLU A 4 -3.59 -14.80 -19.80
N LEU A 5 -4.76 -15.11 -19.24
CA LEU A 5 -6.09 -14.76 -19.80
C LEU A 5 -6.46 -13.27 -19.64
N LEU A 6 -5.65 -12.48 -18.93
CA LEU A 6 -5.79 -11.02 -18.81
C LEU A 6 -4.65 -10.25 -19.50
N GLU A 7 -3.51 -10.88 -19.74
CA GLU A 7 -2.32 -10.25 -20.34
C GLU A 7 -2.42 -10.08 -21.86
N SER A 8 -3.35 -10.76 -22.54
CA SER A 8 -3.31 -10.94 -24.01
C SER A 8 -3.60 -9.68 -24.85
N PHE A 9 -4.32 -8.68 -24.32
CA PHE A 9 -4.79 -7.51 -25.07
C PHE A 9 -4.66 -6.16 -24.31
N GLY A 10 -3.97 -6.14 -23.16
CA GLY A 10 -3.95 -5.00 -22.23
C GLY A 10 -2.67 -4.13 -22.27
N GLN A 11 -2.79 -2.85 -21.92
CA GLN A 11 -1.63 -2.01 -21.59
C GLN A 11 -1.23 -2.20 -20.12
N ASN A 12 0.07 -2.38 -19.85
CA ASN A 12 0.59 -2.72 -18.51
C ASN A 12 0.60 -1.58 -17.47
N TYR A 13 -0.18 -0.51 -17.68
CA TYR A 13 -0.34 0.60 -16.74
C TYR A 13 -1.78 1.13 -16.74
N PRO A 14 -2.29 1.66 -15.60
CA PRO A 14 -3.64 2.21 -15.53
C PRO A 14 -3.75 3.51 -16.32
N GLU A 15 -4.90 3.69 -16.96
CA GLU A 15 -5.16 4.82 -17.86
C GLU A 15 -6.24 5.78 -17.34
N GLU A 16 -7.20 5.27 -16.59
CA GLU A 16 -8.41 5.99 -16.19
C GLU A 16 -8.79 5.75 -14.72
N PHE A 17 -9.75 6.54 -14.23
CA PHE A 17 -10.34 6.39 -12.91
C PHE A 17 -11.48 5.36 -12.98
N ASP A 18 -11.36 4.28 -12.20
CA ASP A 18 -12.34 3.17 -12.15
C ASP A 18 -13.33 3.33 -10.97
N GLY A 19 -12.94 4.06 -9.91
CA GLY A 19 -13.87 4.38 -8.82
C GLY A 19 -13.20 4.77 -7.51
N THR A 20 -14.02 4.83 -6.46
CA THR A 20 -13.57 5.06 -5.07
C THR A 20 -13.95 3.90 -4.16
N LEU A 21 -13.12 3.65 -3.16
CA LEU A 21 -13.47 2.76 -2.04
C LEU A 21 -13.97 3.62 -0.87
N ASP A 22 -15.27 3.51 -0.57
CA ASP A 22 -15.93 4.30 0.47
C ASP A 22 -15.47 3.88 1.87
N CYS A 23 -14.48 4.61 2.37
CA CYS A 23 -13.91 4.39 3.69
C CYS A 23 -14.80 5.06 4.75
N ILE A 24 -15.27 4.27 5.72
CA ILE A 24 -16.10 4.70 6.87
C ILE A 24 -15.47 5.89 7.64
N SER A 25 -14.14 5.99 7.62
CA SER A 25 -13.33 7.05 8.23
C SER A 25 -12.21 7.47 7.26
N LEU A 26 -11.72 8.70 7.36
CA LEU A 26 -10.75 9.27 6.40
C LEU A 26 -9.47 8.44 6.34
N ALA A 27 -9.15 7.93 5.14
CA ALA A 27 -7.94 7.19 4.84
C ALA A 27 -6.68 8.08 4.93
N VAL A 28 -5.57 7.50 5.42
CA VAL A 28 -4.30 8.20 5.68
C VAL A 28 -3.13 7.53 4.95
N THR A 29 -3.11 6.20 4.94
CA THR A 29 -2.12 5.34 4.27
C THR A 29 -2.78 4.04 3.82
N CYS A 30 -2.23 3.37 2.82
CA CYS A 30 -2.72 2.05 2.41
C CYS A 30 -1.57 1.11 2.03
N ALA A 31 -1.84 -0.19 2.01
CA ALA A 31 -0.89 -1.22 1.57
C ALA A 31 -1.65 -2.44 1.03
N PHE A 32 -1.28 -2.91 -0.16
CA PHE A 32 -1.69 -4.23 -0.66
C PHE A 32 -0.92 -5.34 0.06
N ASN A 33 -1.55 -6.52 0.22
CA ASN A 33 -0.87 -7.76 0.64
C ASN A 33 0.12 -8.25 -0.44
N LYS A 34 0.72 -9.45 -0.28
CA LYS A 34 1.63 -9.97 -1.31
C LYS A 34 0.90 -10.23 -2.64
N ARG A 35 -0.23 -10.96 -2.63
CA ARG A 35 -0.94 -11.41 -3.85
C ARG A 35 -1.74 -10.31 -4.55
N GLY A 36 -2.04 -9.20 -3.87
CA GLY A 36 -2.88 -8.09 -4.35
C GLY A 36 -4.36 -8.17 -3.93
N THR A 37 -4.81 -9.35 -3.48
CA THR A 37 -6.22 -9.62 -3.14
C THR A 37 -6.77 -8.74 -2.01
N LEU A 38 -5.94 -8.31 -1.06
CA LEU A 38 -6.38 -7.49 0.08
C LEU A 38 -5.65 -6.14 0.11
N LEU A 39 -6.40 -5.06 0.34
CA LEU A 39 -5.90 -3.71 0.57
C LEU A 39 -6.22 -3.31 2.02
N ALA A 40 -5.18 -3.14 2.85
CA ALA A 40 -5.34 -2.54 4.17
C ALA A 40 -5.24 -1.02 4.07
N VAL A 41 -6.22 -0.32 4.64
CA VAL A 41 -6.32 1.15 4.69
C VAL A 41 -6.28 1.60 6.15
N GLY A 42 -5.32 2.45 6.49
CA GLY A 42 -5.17 3.03 7.82
C GLY A 42 -5.97 4.34 7.93
N CYS A 43 -6.89 4.42 8.88
CA CYS A 43 -7.82 5.55 9.02
C CYS A 43 -7.41 6.55 10.11
N ASN A 44 -7.98 7.76 10.03
CA ASN A 44 -7.69 8.87 10.94
C ASN A 44 -8.29 8.71 12.36
N ASP A 45 -9.17 7.74 12.56
CA ASP A 45 -9.76 7.35 13.84
C ASP A 45 -8.97 6.25 14.56
N GLY A 46 -7.88 5.77 13.94
CA GLY A 46 -7.07 4.67 14.45
C GLY A 46 -7.56 3.28 14.04
N ARG A 47 -8.65 3.16 13.26
CA ARG A 47 -9.06 1.90 12.66
C ARG A 47 -8.18 1.52 11.47
N ILE A 48 -8.19 0.23 11.15
CA ILE A 48 -7.71 -0.32 9.89
C ILE A 48 -8.90 -0.98 9.19
N VAL A 49 -9.19 -0.57 7.96
CA VAL A 49 -10.20 -1.20 7.11
C VAL A 49 -9.47 -2.07 6.11
N VAL A 50 -9.78 -3.37 6.07
CA VAL A 50 -9.26 -4.32 5.09
C VAL A 50 -10.33 -4.52 4.02
N TRP A 51 -10.05 -4.07 2.81
CA TRP A 51 -10.86 -4.32 1.63
C TRP A 51 -10.39 -5.60 0.94
N ASP A 52 -11.34 -6.39 0.44
CA ASP A 52 -11.08 -7.37 -0.62
C ASP A 52 -11.25 -6.70 -1.98
N PHE A 53 -10.27 -6.93 -2.85
CA PHE A 53 -10.23 -6.36 -4.19
C PHE A 53 -11.19 -7.06 -5.16
N LEU A 54 -11.49 -8.35 -4.95
CA LEU A 54 -12.31 -9.14 -5.88
C LEU A 54 -13.81 -8.84 -5.71
N THR A 55 -14.31 -8.81 -4.48
CA THR A 55 -15.71 -8.45 -4.17
C THR A 55 -15.96 -6.94 -4.21
N ARG A 56 -14.92 -6.10 -4.30
CA ARG A 56 -14.98 -4.64 -4.05
C ARG A 56 -15.75 -4.33 -2.76
N GLY A 57 -15.40 -5.02 -1.67
CA GLY A 57 -16.09 -4.95 -0.38
C GLY A 57 -15.14 -4.85 0.82
N ILE A 58 -15.68 -4.41 1.97
CA ILE A 58 -14.96 -4.41 3.25
C ILE A 58 -14.96 -5.82 3.83
N ALA A 59 -13.80 -6.48 3.81
CA ALA A 59 -13.63 -7.84 4.33
C ALA A 59 -13.34 -7.90 5.84
N LYS A 60 -12.79 -6.83 6.44
CA LYS A 60 -12.58 -6.72 7.89
C LYS A 60 -12.45 -5.27 8.34
N ILE A 61 -12.90 -4.97 9.56
CA ILE A 61 -12.59 -3.71 10.26
C ILE A 61 -11.89 -4.05 11.58
N ILE A 62 -10.66 -3.55 11.76
CA ILE A 62 -9.86 -3.74 12.97
C ILE A 62 -9.79 -2.42 13.73
N SER A 63 -10.29 -2.40 14.97
CA SER A 63 -10.20 -1.22 15.86
C SER A 63 -8.81 -1.17 16.51
N ALA A 64 -7.81 -0.78 15.72
CA ALA A 64 -6.41 -1.01 16.04
C ALA A 64 -5.82 -0.06 17.10
N HIS A 65 -6.05 1.25 16.93
CA HIS A 65 -5.46 2.30 17.76
C HIS A 65 -6.51 3.36 18.13
N VAL A 66 -6.16 4.25 19.07
CA VAL A 66 -6.99 5.42 19.45
C VAL A 66 -6.62 6.67 18.61
N HIS A 67 -5.46 6.63 17.98
CA HIS A 67 -4.88 7.72 17.20
C HIS A 67 -4.65 7.30 15.74
N PRO A 68 -4.62 8.25 14.77
CA PRO A 68 -4.42 7.97 13.35
C PRO A 68 -3.31 6.95 13.07
N VAL A 69 -3.60 5.97 12.21
CA VAL A 69 -2.62 5.02 11.69
C VAL A 69 -1.75 5.75 10.67
N CYS A 70 -0.42 5.75 10.86
CA CYS A 70 0.53 6.47 10.01
C CYS A 70 1.27 5.60 8.99
N SER A 71 1.39 4.30 9.25
CA SER A 71 2.09 3.35 8.37
C SER A 71 1.57 1.93 8.58
N LEU A 72 1.48 1.17 7.49
CA LEU A 72 1.04 -0.23 7.44
C LEU A 72 2.03 -1.09 6.67
N SER A 73 2.19 -2.36 7.07
CA SER A 73 2.99 -3.35 6.35
C SER A 73 2.43 -4.76 6.55
N TRP A 74 2.19 -5.48 5.46
CA TRP A 74 1.75 -6.88 5.50
C TRP A 74 2.91 -7.84 5.71
N SER A 75 2.67 -8.95 6.39
CA SER A 75 3.63 -10.05 6.49
C SER A 75 3.78 -10.80 5.15
N ARG A 76 4.80 -11.65 5.03
CA ARG A 76 5.12 -12.36 3.78
C ARG A 76 4.05 -13.41 3.42
N SER A 77 3.43 -14.04 4.42
CA SER A 77 2.23 -14.88 4.28
C SER A 77 0.95 -14.05 4.10
N GLY A 78 0.90 -12.83 4.64
CA GLY A 78 -0.30 -12.00 4.67
C GLY A 78 -1.25 -12.31 5.83
N HIS A 79 -0.96 -13.30 6.68
CA HIS A 79 -1.75 -13.56 7.89
C HIS A 79 -1.57 -12.48 8.97
N LYS A 80 -0.48 -11.72 8.95
CA LYS A 80 -0.22 -10.67 9.94
C LYS A 80 -0.10 -9.28 9.31
N LEU A 81 -0.57 -8.29 10.04
CA LEU A 81 -0.49 -6.88 9.66
C LEU A 81 0.24 -6.09 10.74
N LEU A 82 1.34 -5.44 10.36
CA LEU A 82 2.09 -4.50 11.18
C LEU A 82 1.53 -3.10 10.97
N SER A 83 1.31 -2.37 12.05
CA SER A 83 0.73 -1.03 12.05
C SER A 83 1.48 -0.11 12.99
N ALA A 84 1.70 1.14 12.57
CA ALA A 84 2.18 2.21 13.44
C ALA A 84 1.11 3.29 13.59
N SER A 85 0.98 3.84 14.80
CA SER A 85 0.09 4.96 15.10
C SER A 85 0.85 6.16 15.62
N THR A 86 0.21 7.32 15.51
CA THR A 86 0.71 8.62 16.00
C THR A 86 0.70 8.76 17.53
N ASP A 87 0.39 7.69 18.28
CA ASP A 87 0.52 7.57 19.74
C ASP A 87 1.84 6.89 20.20
N ASN A 88 2.77 6.68 19.26
CA ASN A 88 4.07 6.01 19.41
C ASN A 88 3.97 4.49 19.68
N ASN A 89 2.81 3.87 19.42
CA ASN A 89 2.66 2.42 19.44
C ASN A 89 2.80 1.81 18.04
N VAL A 90 3.49 0.66 17.99
CA VAL A 90 3.48 -0.26 16.86
C VAL A 90 2.77 -1.53 17.30
N CYS A 91 1.79 -2.02 16.54
CA CYS A 91 1.03 -3.23 16.86
C CYS A 91 1.05 -4.23 15.70
N ILE A 92 1.16 -5.52 16.03
CA ILE A 92 0.96 -6.65 15.11
C ILE A 92 -0.43 -7.24 15.36
N TRP A 93 -1.18 -7.40 14.29
CA TRP A 93 -2.53 -7.97 14.27
C TRP A 93 -2.53 -9.27 13.48
N ASP A 94 -3.28 -10.27 13.94
CA ASP A 94 -3.75 -11.34 13.07
C ASP A 94 -4.91 -10.82 12.22
N VAL A 95 -4.83 -11.02 10.90
CA VAL A 95 -5.79 -10.53 9.92
C VAL A 95 -7.06 -11.38 9.91
N LEU A 96 -6.99 -12.67 10.30
CA LEU A 96 -8.14 -13.56 10.36
C LEU A 96 -9.07 -13.20 11.54
N THR A 97 -8.55 -13.23 12.77
CA THR A 97 -9.33 -12.87 13.96
C THR A 97 -9.59 -11.36 14.05
N GLY A 98 -8.59 -10.54 13.75
CA GLY A 98 -8.54 -9.12 14.10
C GLY A 98 -8.01 -8.86 15.53
N GLU A 99 -7.51 -9.88 16.24
CA GLU A 99 -6.89 -9.70 17.56
C GLU A 99 -5.48 -9.08 17.45
N CYS A 100 -5.11 -8.27 18.46
CA CYS A 100 -3.74 -7.80 18.64
C CYS A 100 -2.90 -8.93 19.25
N GLU A 101 -1.84 -9.36 18.56
CA GLU A 101 -0.88 -10.30 19.14
C GLU A 101 0.09 -9.57 20.09
N GLN A 102 0.63 -8.46 19.60
CA GLN A 102 1.85 -7.82 20.10
C GLN A 102 1.73 -6.30 20.01
N LYS A 103 2.14 -5.59 21.06
CA LYS A 103 2.18 -4.13 21.13
C LYS A 103 3.54 -3.64 21.62
N TYR A 104 4.25 -2.90 20.79
CA TYR A 104 5.53 -2.27 21.08
C TYR A 104 5.31 -0.77 21.31
N ARG A 105 5.75 -0.25 22.44
CA ARG A 105 5.69 1.19 22.75
C ARG A 105 7.07 1.81 22.61
N PHE A 106 7.16 2.86 21.81
CA PHE A 106 8.39 3.63 21.58
C PHE A 106 8.33 5.00 22.29
N PRO A 107 9.48 5.61 22.62
CA PRO A 107 9.52 6.97 23.16
C PRO A 107 9.20 8.03 22.09
N LEU A 108 9.44 7.72 20.80
CA LEU A 108 9.38 8.66 19.68
C LEU A 108 8.24 8.33 18.70
N PRO A 109 7.69 9.33 17.98
CA PRO A 109 6.77 9.11 16.87
C PRO A 109 7.39 8.24 15.76
N ILE A 110 6.59 7.38 15.13
CA ILE A 110 7.06 6.45 14.08
C ILE A 110 6.61 6.92 12.70
N LEU A 111 7.55 6.97 11.74
CA LEU A 111 7.33 7.49 10.37
C LEU A 111 7.05 6.40 9.33
N LYS A 112 7.73 5.25 9.42
CA LYS A 112 7.54 4.07 8.54
C LYS A 112 7.76 2.79 9.35
N VAL A 113 6.99 1.76 9.07
CA VAL A 113 7.26 0.37 9.50
C VAL A 113 7.27 -0.57 8.29
N GLN A 114 8.07 -1.63 8.34
CA GLN A 114 8.21 -2.61 7.26
C GLN A 114 8.55 -3.99 7.84
N PHE A 115 7.72 -5.01 7.61
CA PHE A 115 8.10 -6.40 7.88
C PHE A 115 9.30 -6.82 7.03
N HIS A 116 10.17 -7.70 7.57
CA HIS A 116 11.25 -8.28 6.80
C HIS A 116 10.72 -9.29 5.76
N PRO A 117 11.00 -9.12 4.46
CA PRO A 117 10.22 -9.73 3.38
C PRO A 117 10.33 -11.26 3.29
N ARG A 118 11.32 -11.88 3.97
CA ARG A 118 11.47 -13.34 4.07
C ARG A 118 11.52 -13.87 5.53
N ASN A 119 11.20 -13.05 6.54
CA ASN A 119 11.20 -13.47 7.95
C ASN A 119 10.19 -12.66 8.76
N GLU A 120 9.04 -13.26 9.08
CA GLU A 120 7.94 -12.57 9.78
C GLU A 120 8.24 -12.24 11.25
N ARG A 121 9.37 -12.74 11.82
CA ARG A 121 9.82 -12.35 13.15
C ARG A 121 10.55 -11.01 13.20
N LEU A 122 11.11 -10.54 12.08
CA LEU A 122 11.86 -9.28 12.05
C LEU A 122 11.04 -8.18 11.39
N PHE A 123 11.06 -6.99 11.97
CA PHE A 123 10.50 -5.79 11.35
C PHE A 123 11.39 -4.57 11.57
N LEU A 124 11.42 -3.71 10.56
CA LEU A 124 12.08 -2.42 10.56
C LEU A 124 11.10 -1.35 11.07
N VAL A 125 11.59 -0.51 11.98
CA VAL A 125 10.91 0.68 12.47
C VAL A 125 11.79 1.90 12.17
N CYS A 126 11.20 2.94 11.59
CA CYS A 126 11.86 4.23 11.35
C CYS A 126 11.22 5.28 12.27
N PRO A 127 11.81 5.59 13.44
CA PRO A 127 11.32 6.65 14.30
C PRO A 127 11.63 8.04 13.72
N MET A 128 10.92 9.05 14.19
CA MET A 128 11.23 10.45 13.93
C MET A 128 12.46 10.88 14.73
N ARG A 129 13.40 11.56 14.05
CA ARG A 129 14.62 12.14 14.63
C ARG A 129 15.47 11.15 15.45
N HIS A 130 15.64 9.93 14.94
CA HIS A 130 16.49 8.89 15.50
C HIS A 130 16.97 7.93 14.41
N ALA A 131 18.00 7.13 14.71
CA ALA A 131 18.39 5.98 13.89
C ALA A 131 17.22 5.01 13.68
N ALA A 132 17.21 4.33 12.53
CA ALA A 132 16.28 3.21 12.31
C ALA A 132 16.56 2.07 13.31
N VAL A 133 15.54 1.27 13.60
CA VAL A 133 15.59 0.20 14.61
C VAL A 133 15.04 -1.08 13.98
N LEU A 134 15.82 -2.16 14.03
CA LEU A 134 15.36 -3.50 13.72
C LEU A 134 14.83 -4.14 15.01
N VAL A 135 13.64 -4.72 14.97
CA VAL A 135 12.97 -5.29 16.15
C VAL A 135 12.53 -6.73 15.83
N ASP A 136 12.72 -7.64 16.78
CA ASP A 136 12.20 -9.00 16.74
C ASP A 136 10.80 -9.06 17.38
N VAL A 137 9.99 -10.02 16.96
CA VAL A 137 8.66 -10.30 17.50
C VAL A 137 8.70 -10.71 18.98
N ASP A 138 9.81 -11.23 19.50
CA ASP A 138 9.97 -11.44 20.95
C ASP A 138 10.46 -10.19 21.72
N GLY A 139 10.64 -9.06 21.02
CA GLY A 139 10.86 -7.73 21.60
C GLY A 139 12.32 -7.32 21.82
N GLU A 140 13.28 -8.12 21.36
CA GLU A 140 14.67 -7.67 21.22
C GLU A 140 14.77 -6.60 20.12
N HIS A 141 15.64 -5.60 20.30
CA HIS A 141 15.83 -4.52 19.33
C HIS A 141 17.31 -4.19 19.11
N LYS A 142 17.66 -3.91 17.85
CA LYS A 142 18.98 -3.46 17.41
C LYS A 142 18.84 -2.09 16.74
N VAL A 143 19.49 -1.08 17.30
CA VAL A 143 19.60 0.24 16.67
C VAL A 143 20.64 0.16 15.54
N VAL A 144 20.34 0.75 14.39
CA VAL A 144 21.26 0.77 13.24
C VAL A 144 22.38 1.78 13.50
N PRO A 145 23.66 1.40 13.39
CA PRO A 145 24.78 2.31 13.63
C PRO A 145 24.84 3.41 12.55
N LEU A 146 25.23 4.62 12.97
CA LEU A 146 25.31 5.81 12.10
C LEU A 146 26.75 6.32 12.02
N ASP A 147 27.16 6.83 10.86
CA ASP A 147 28.48 7.49 10.71
C ASP A 147 28.50 8.92 11.29
N ASP A 148 27.32 9.53 11.47
CA ASP A 148 27.16 10.95 11.79
C ASP A 148 25.88 11.17 12.61
N GLU A 149 26.03 11.22 13.94
CA GLU A 149 24.92 11.40 14.90
C GLU A 149 24.19 12.76 14.77
N SER A 150 24.71 13.70 13.96
CA SER A 150 24.00 14.97 13.71
C SER A 150 22.82 14.83 12.75
N ASP A 151 22.81 13.80 11.88
CA ASP A 151 21.70 13.52 10.96
C ASP A 151 20.63 12.64 11.59
N LEU A 152 19.82 13.23 12.47
CA LEU A 152 18.69 12.53 13.08
C LEU A 152 17.55 12.20 12.08
N ASN A 153 17.47 12.88 10.94
CA ASN A 153 16.43 12.64 9.93
C ASN A 153 16.86 11.55 8.95
N ILE A 154 16.50 10.31 9.27
CA ILE A 154 16.89 9.09 8.55
C ILE A 154 15.67 8.39 7.95
N VAL A 155 15.86 7.89 6.73
CA VAL A 155 14.93 7.01 6.03
C VAL A 155 15.62 5.66 5.85
N ALA A 156 14.97 4.57 6.23
CA ALA A 156 15.45 3.22 5.97
C ALA A 156 14.40 2.37 5.25
N ALA A 157 14.87 1.40 4.46
CA ALA A 157 14.06 0.38 3.81
C ALA A 157 14.86 -0.92 3.67
N LEU A 158 14.19 -2.07 3.84
CA LEU A 158 14.76 -3.38 3.55
C LEU A 158 14.73 -3.66 2.05
N ASP A 159 15.81 -4.23 1.53
CA ASP A 159 15.89 -4.79 0.18
C ASP A 159 14.83 -5.90 -0.03
N ARG A 160 14.46 -6.16 -1.29
CA ARG A 160 13.52 -7.18 -1.74
C ARG A 160 13.78 -8.57 -1.13
N ARG A 161 15.04 -8.95 -0.89
CA ARG A 161 15.44 -10.24 -0.27
C ARG A 161 15.50 -10.18 1.26
N GLY A 162 15.56 -8.98 1.84
CA GLY A 162 15.80 -8.74 3.28
C GLY A 162 17.26 -8.88 3.71
N GLN A 163 18.17 -9.30 2.82
CA GLN A 163 19.60 -9.50 3.14
C GLN A 163 20.33 -8.20 3.48
N TYR A 164 19.84 -7.07 2.97
CA TYR A 164 20.43 -5.75 3.15
C TYR A 164 19.40 -4.72 3.62
N LEU A 165 19.86 -3.83 4.49
CA LEU A 165 19.14 -2.65 4.93
C LEU A 165 19.76 -1.41 4.30
N TYR A 166 18.97 -0.67 3.52
CA TYR A 166 19.37 0.57 2.89
C TYR A 166 18.91 1.75 3.73
N VAL A 167 19.84 2.65 4.04
CA VAL A 167 19.65 3.80 4.95
C VAL A 167 20.09 5.07 4.24
N GLY A 168 19.26 6.11 4.25
CA GLY A 168 19.52 7.40 3.64
C GLY A 168 19.27 8.55 4.62
N ASN A 169 20.14 9.57 4.60
CA ASN A 169 20.11 10.68 5.55
C ASN A 169 19.73 12.04 4.91
N SER A 170 19.58 13.07 5.76
CA SER A 170 19.31 14.46 5.36
C SER A 170 20.41 15.11 4.50
N LYS A 171 21.65 14.59 4.51
CA LYS A 171 22.78 15.07 3.69
C LYS A 171 22.95 14.31 2.37
N GLY A 172 22.06 13.36 2.06
CA GLY A 172 22.11 12.58 0.82
C GLY A 172 23.19 11.50 0.78
N ARG A 173 23.76 11.12 1.93
CA ARG A 173 24.56 9.90 2.05
C ARG A 173 23.61 8.70 2.13
N MET A 174 23.96 7.63 1.43
CA MET A 174 23.33 6.32 1.54
C MET A 174 24.33 5.31 2.09
N GLN A 175 23.85 4.46 2.99
CA GLN A 175 24.59 3.38 3.62
C GLN A 175 23.82 2.06 3.42
N VAL A 176 24.54 0.97 3.22
CA VAL A 176 23.99 -0.37 3.02
C VAL A 176 24.59 -1.31 4.05
N PHE A 177 23.76 -1.85 4.93
CA PHE A 177 24.16 -2.77 6.00
C PHE A 177 23.70 -4.19 5.68
N GLN A 178 24.57 -5.20 5.82
CA GLN A 178 24.16 -6.60 5.77
C GLN A 178 23.45 -6.98 7.07
N LEU A 179 22.35 -7.72 6.96
CA LEU A 179 21.62 -8.32 8.07
C LEU A 179 22.01 -9.80 8.28
N PRO A 180 21.92 -10.34 9.52
CA PRO A 180 21.43 -9.71 10.75
C PRO A 180 22.48 -8.98 11.62
N GLU A 181 23.74 -8.91 11.21
CA GLU A 181 24.86 -8.33 12.00
C GLU A 181 24.94 -6.79 11.92
N LEU A 182 24.21 -6.16 11.00
CA LEU A 182 24.29 -4.72 10.69
C LEU A 182 25.71 -4.27 10.28
N THR A 183 26.43 -5.09 9.52
CA THR A 183 27.78 -4.75 9.03
C THR A 183 27.70 -3.85 7.78
N LEU A 184 28.36 -2.69 7.83
CA LEU A 184 28.40 -1.74 6.71
C LEU A 184 29.14 -2.36 5.51
N LYS A 185 28.45 -2.48 4.37
CA LYS A 185 28.96 -3.05 3.11
C LYS A 185 29.28 -1.97 2.08
N ALA A 186 28.32 -1.10 1.80
CA ALA A 186 28.47 -0.02 0.84
C ALA A 186 28.06 1.32 1.45
N THR A 187 28.74 2.38 1.00
CA THR A 187 28.42 3.76 1.35
C THR A 187 28.64 4.60 0.11
N PHE A 188 27.66 5.43 -0.25
CA PHE A 188 27.78 6.37 -1.36
C PHE A 188 27.10 7.70 -1.04
N LYS A 189 27.36 8.73 -1.84
CA LYS A 189 26.63 9.99 -1.78
C LYS A 189 25.80 10.15 -3.05
N VAL A 190 24.53 10.54 -2.89
CA VAL A 190 23.66 10.82 -4.04
C VAL A 190 24.17 12.06 -4.77
N THR A 191 24.79 11.84 -5.93
CA THR A 191 25.40 12.89 -6.74
C THR A 191 24.35 13.80 -7.39
N GLN A 192 24.74 15.06 -7.55
CA GLN A 192 23.98 16.12 -8.21
C GLN A 192 24.88 16.82 -9.23
N ALA A 193 24.29 17.56 -10.16
CA ALA A 193 25.01 18.55 -10.98
C ALA A 193 25.43 19.81 -10.19
N THR A 194 25.15 19.86 -8.88
CA THR A 194 25.55 20.94 -7.96
C THR A 194 26.32 20.34 -6.78
N THR A 195 27.16 21.14 -6.12
CA THR A 195 27.91 20.72 -4.93
C THR A 195 27.06 20.60 -3.66
N SER A 196 25.75 20.90 -3.74
CA SER A 196 24.83 20.85 -2.59
C SER A 196 24.49 19.42 -2.18
N ALA A 197 24.08 19.24 -0.92
CA ALA A 197 23.46 18.02 -0.43
C ALA A 197 21.95 18.03 -0.68
N THR A 198 21.35 16.86 -0.91
CA THR A 198 19.89 16.69 -1.06
C THR A 198 19.38 15.64 -0.07
N ALA A 199 18.32 15.97 0.68
CA ALA A 199 17.76 15.05 1.66
C ALA A 199 17.01 13.90 0.97
N ILE A 200 17.23 12.68 1.44
CA ILE A 200 16.50 11.49 1.00
C ILE A 200 15.15 11.46 1.72
N LYS A 201 14.06 11.24 0.96
CA LYS A 201 12.67 11.31 1.45
C LYS A 201 12.00 9.95 1.54
N SER A 202 12.24 9.07 0.57
CA SER A 202 11.76 7.70 0.57
C SER A 202 12.68 6.82 -0.27
N ILE A 203 12.95 5.62 0.23
CA ILE A 203 13.57 4.52 -0.51
C ILE A 203 12.48 3.45 -0.65
N GLU A 204 12.28 2.91 -1.85
CA GLU A 204 11.39 1.78 -2.13
C GLU A 204 12.05 0.86 -3.17
N PHE A 205 11.81 -0.45 -3.07
CA PHE A 205 12.38 -1.49 -3.94
C PHE A 205 11.35 -2.00 -4.95
N ALA A 206 11.80 -2.48 -6.11
CA ALA A 206 10.93 -3.20 -7.04
C ALA A 206 10.56 -4.59 -6.49
N ARG A 207 9.40 -5.12 -6.89
CA ARG A 207 8.96 -6.49 -6.52
C ARG A 207 9.61 -7.59 -7.36
N ARG A 208 10.12 -7.25 -8.54
CA ARG A 208 10.91 -8.09 -9.45
C ARG A 208 12.17 -7.33 -9.89
N GLY A 209 13.18 -8.08 -10.31
CA GLY A 209 14.52 -7.54 -10.56
C GLY A 209 15.24 -7.16 -9.26
N ASP A 210 16.44 -6.61 -9.39
CA ASP A 210 17.27 -6.17 -8.26
C ASP A 210 17.48 -4.63 -8.33
N VAL A 211 16.41 -3.86 -8.59
CA VAL A 211 16.46 -2.39 -8.69
C VAL A 211 15.67 -1.68 -7.58
N PHE A 212 16.08 -0.46 -7.25
CA PHE A 212 15.42 0.38 -6.25
C PHE A 212 15.35 1.85 -6.68
N LEU A 213 14.41 2.60 -6.08
CA LEU A 213 14.25 4.03 -6.31
C LEU A 213 14.53 4.85 -5.05
N VAL A 214 15.06 6.06 -5.26
CA VAL A 214 15.37 7.04 -4.23
C VAL A 214 14.70 8.36 -4.61
N ASN A 215 13.74 8.79 -3.78
CA ASN A 215 13.07 10.08 -3.90
C ASN A 215 13.83 11.11 -3.07
N THR A 216 14.32 12.18 -3.69
CA THR A 216 15.13 13.21 -3.03
C THR A 216 14.48 14.60 -3.06
N ALA A 217 14.90 15.47 -2.13
CA ALA A 217 14.34 16.82 -1.96
C ALA A 217 14.60 17.78 -3.15
N ASP A 218 15.55 17.42 -4.02
CA ASP A 218 15.88 18.14 -5.27
C ASP A 218 14.86 17.94 -6.40
N ARG A 219 13.75 17.20 -6.15
CA ARG A 219 12.63 16.91 -7.09
C ARG A 219 12.92 15.84 -8.14
N VAL A 220 14.06 15.16 -8.03
CA VAL A 220 14.42 14.05 -8.92
C VAL A 220 14.15 12.72 -8.19
N ILE A 221 13.61 11.75 -8.91
CA ILE A 221 13.60 10.34 -8.51
C ILE A 221 14.78 9.68 -9.22
N ARG A 222 15.66 9.01 -8.47
CA ARG A 222 16.81 8.28 -9.02
C ARG A 222 16.58 6.78 -8.91
N VAL A 223 16.82 6.05 -9.99
CA VAL A 223 16.74 4.58 -10.04
C VAL A 223 18.16 4.01 -10.01
N TYR A 224 18.39 2.97 -9.22
CA TYR A 224 19.70 2.33 -9.03
C TYR A 224 19.58 0.80 -9.11
N ASP A 225 20.64 0.13 -9.56
CA ASP A 225 20.79 -1.32 -9.42
C ASP A 225 21.43 -1.67 -8.06
N THR A 226 20.79 -2.58 -7.32
CA THR A 226 21.27 -3.13 -6.05
C THR A 226 22.63 -3.82 -6.25
N LYS A 227 22.85 -4.54 -7.37
CA LYS A 227 24.12 -5.23 -7.66
C LYS A 227 25.26 -4.25 -7.90
N GLN A 228 25.02 -3.22 -8.72
CA GLN A 228 25.98 -2.13 -8.94
C GLN A 228 26.37 -1.44 -7.62
N VAL A 229 25.39 -1.07 -6.79
CA VAL A 229 25.67 -0.42 -5.48
C VAL A 229 26.47 -1.33 -4.54
N LEU A 230 26.17 -2.63 -4.51
CA LEU A 230 26.92 -3.60 -3.70
C LEU A 230 28.34 -3.84 -4.25
N SER A 231 28.56 -3.78 -5.57
CA SER A 231 29.89 -3.96 -6.17
C SER A 231 30.79 -2.75 -6.01
N CYS A 232 30.23 -1.53 -5.92
CA CYS A 232 30.99 -0.31 -5.65
C CYS A 232 31.57 -0.24 -4.22
N GLY A 233 30.98 -0.95 -3.25
CA GLY A 233 31.51 -1.05 -1.89
C GLY A 233 31.49 0.27 -1.08
N LYS A 234 32.46 0.43 -0.17
CA LYS A 234 32.55 1.58 0.74
C LYS A 234 33.18 2.78 0.03
N GLU A 235 32.50 3.92 0.11
CA GLU A 235 32.84 5.16 -0.60
C GLU A 235 32.86 5.02 -2.13
N GLY A 236 31.89 4.26 -2.66
CA GLY A 236 31.61 4.20 -4.08
C GLY A 236 30.76 5.37 -4.56
N ASP A 237 30.85 5.69 -5.86
CA ASP A 237 29.95 6.62 -6.55
C ASP A 237 29.16 5.87 -7.64
N PRO A 238 28.07 5.16 -7.30
CA PRO A 238 27.23 4.48 -8.27
C PRO A 238 26.46 5.50 -9.11
N GLU A 239 26.46 5.33 -10.42
CA GLU A 239 25.62 6.13 -11.32
C GLU A 239 24.18 5.59 -11.32
N PRO A 240 23.15 6.43 -11.16
CA PRO A 240 21.76 5.96 -11.26
C PRO A 240 21.41 5.63 -12.71
N LEU A 241 20.83 4.45 -12.91
CA LEU A 241 20.31 3.96 -14.18
C LEU A 241 19.41 4.99 -14.87
N GLN A 242 18.53 5.65 -14.10
CA GLN A 242 17.63 6.67 -14.63
C GLN A 242 17.33 7.79 -13.63
N LYS A 243 17.08 9.01 -14.15
CA LYS A 243 16.78 10.23 -13.39
C LYS A 243 15.44 10.82 -13.86
N LEU A 244 14.36 10.55 -13.13
CA LEU A 244 13.00 10.99 -13.46
C LEU A 244 12.66 12.31 -12.76
N GLN A 245 12.14 13.29 -13.50
CA GLN A 245 11.73 14.60 -12.97
C GLN A 245 10.72 15.28 -13.91
N ASP A 246 9.86 16.14 -13.36
CA ASP A 246 9.06 17.07 -14.17
C ASP A 246 9.88 18.33 -14.46
N LEU A 247 10.40 18.44 -15.68
CA LEU A 247 11.17 19.61 -16.15
C LEU A 247 10.32 20.89 -16.24
N VAL A 248 9.01 20.75 -16.44
CA VAL A 248 8.08 21.85 -16.73
C VAL A 248 7.63 22.52 -15.42
N ASN A 249 6.89 21.81 -14.57
CA ASN A 249 6.32 22.39 -13.34
C ASN A 249 7.22 22.19 -12.11
N LYS A 250 8.27 21.37 -12.23
CA LYS A 250 9.27 21.08 -11.18
C LYS A 250 8.61 20.67 -9.88
N MET A 251 7.68 19.71 -9.96
CA MET A 251 6.91 19.20 -8.83
C MET A 251 7.79 18.47 -7.81
N MET A 252 7.33 18.38 -6.56
CA MET A 252 7.94 17.53 -5.54
C MET A 252 7.14 16.25 -5.41
N TRP A 253 7.79 15.10 -5.30
CA TRP A 253 7.13 13.79 -5.18
C TRP A 253 6.80 13.47 -3.71
N LYS A 254 5.53 13.19 -3.42
CA LYS A 254 5.03 12.86 -2.07
C LYS A 254 5.39 11.42 -1.69
N LYS A 255 5.04 10.49 -2.58
CA LYS A 255 5.24 9.05 -2.50
C LYS A 255 5.56 8.57 -3.92
N CYS A 256 6.40 7.55 -4.03
CA CYS A 256 6.68 6.88 -5.30
C CYS A 256 6.59 5.36 -5.07
N CYS A 257 6.27 4.60 -6.12
CA CYS A 257 6.31 3.14 -6.10
C CYS A 257 6.63 2.59 -7.49
N PHE A 258 7.21 1.39 -7.52
CA PHE A 258 7.24 0.60 -8.75
C PHE A 258 5.88 -0.04 -9.01
N SER A 259 5.67 -0.41 -10.27
CA SER A 259 4.71 -1.41 -10.73
C SER A 259 5.03 -2.82 -10.20
N GLY A 260 4.13 -3.77 -10.43
CA GLY A 260 4.29 -5.18 -10.02
C GLY A 260 5.45 -5.89 -10.72
N ASP A 261 5.59 -5.64 -12.03
CA ASP A 261 6.69 -6.15 -12.87
C ASP A 261 8.02 -5.42 -12.63
N GLY A 262 7.97 -4.17 -12.18
CA GLY A 262 9.13 -3.31 -11.99
C GLY A 262 9.57 -2.57 -13.26
N GLU A 263 8.75 -2.54 -14.33
CA GLU A 263 9.06 -1.80 -15.56
C GLU A 263 8.50 -0.38 -15.58
N TYR A 264 7.45 -0.09 -14.82
CA TYR A 264 6.92 1.26 -14.63
C TYR A 264 7.18 1.82 -13.22
N ILE A 265 7.31 3.15 -13.14
CA ILE A 265 7.46 3.89 -11.88
C ILE A 265 6.35 4.93 -11.79
N CYS A 266 5.59 4.90 -10.69
CA CYS A 266 4.62 5.94 -10.36
C CYS A 266 5.20 6.94 -9.37
N GLY A 267 5.08 8.24 -9.66
CA GLY A 267 5.39 9.34 -8.76
C GLY A 267 4.15 10.18 -8.46
N GLY A 268 3.73 10.21 -7.21
CA GLY A 268 2.61 11.02 -6.74
C GLY A 268 3.04 12.47 -6.46
N SER A 269 2.35 13.45 -7.04
CA SER A 269 2.65 14.87 -6.80
C SER A 269 2.28 15.32 -5.38
N ALA A 270 3.16 16.09 -4.73
CA ALA A 270 2.94 16.65 -3.40
C ALA A 270 2.17 17.99 -3.39
N ARG A 271 1.65 18.44 -4.55
CA ARG A 271 0.93 19.72 -4.68
C ARG A 271 -0.52 19.58 -5.12
N GLN A 272 -0.87 18.47 -5.75
CA GLN A 272 -2.18 18.21 -6.36
C GLN A 272 -2.38 16.70 -6.46
N HIS A 273 -3.63 16.25 -6.58
CA HIS A 273 -3.96 14.86 -6.92
C HIS A 273 -3.61 14.57 -8.39
N ALA A 274 -2.33 14.31 -8.65
CA ALA A 274 -1.83 13.87 -9.95
C ALA A 274 -0.76 12.80 -9.76
N LEU A 275 -0.85 11.74 -10.57
CA LEU A 275 0.08 10.61 -10.60
C LEU A 275 0.82 10.63 -11.94
N TYR A 276 2.14 10.54 -11.90
CA TYR A 276 3.00 10.51 -13.08
C TYR A 276 3.53 9.09 -13.26
N ILE A 277 3.34 8.49 -14.44
CA ILE A 277 3.79 7.13 -14.74
C ILE A 277 4.90 7.22 -15.80
N TRP A 278 6.10 6.81 -15.42
CA TRP A 278 7.24 6.67 -16.35
C TRP A 278 7.55 5.19 -16.61
N GLU A 279 8.06 4.92 -17.81
CA GLU A 279 8.74 3.68 -18.16
C GLU A 279 10.18 3.71 -17.59
N LYS A 280 10.66 2.61 -17.00
CA LYS A 280 12.00 2.52 -16.39
C LYS A 280 13.12 2.44 -17.43
N SER A 281 12.90 1.65 -18.49
CA SER A 281 13.84 1.32 -19.57
C SER A 281 14.33 2.57 -20.32
N VAL A 282 13.41 3.39 -20.82
CA VAL A 282 13.68 4.62 -21.58
C VAL A 282 13.61 5.86 -20.70
N GLY A 283 12.87 5.81 -19.59
CA GLY A 283 12.69 6.94 -18.69
C GLY A 283 11.65 7.97 -19.14
N ASN A 284 10.91 7.68 -20.21
CA ASN A 284 9.88 8.54 -20.77
C ASN A 284 8.65 8.61 -19.84
N LEU A 285 7.99 9.77 -19.82
CA LEU A 285 6.70 9.95 -19.15
C LEU A 285 5.59 9.42 -20.07
N VAL A 286 4.92 8.34 -19.66
CA VAL A 286 3.92 7.62 -20.47
C VAL A 286 2.52 8.21 -20.28
N LYS A 287 2.09 8.38 -19.02
CA LYS A 287 0.76 8.88 -18.66
C LYS A 287 0.83 9.81 -17.45
N ILE A 288 -0.07 10.79 -17.41
CA ILE A 288 -0.39 11.56 -16.21
C ILE A 288 -1.86 11.29 -15.88
N LEU A 289 -2.11 10.74 -14.70
CA LEU A 289 -3.46 10.55 -14.18
C LEU A 289 -3.84 11.77 -13.33
N HIS A 290 -4.96 12.42 -13.66
CA HIS A 290 -5.45 13.62 -13.01
C HIS A 290 -6.68 13.31 -12.16
N GLY A 291 -6.51 13.35 -10.84
CA GLY A 291 -7.61 13.23 -9.88
C GLY A 291 -8.27 14.57 -9.55
N THR A 292 -8.94 14.59 -8.40
CA THR A 292 -9.81 15.69 -7.99
C THR A 292 -9.05 17.02 -7.86
N LYS A 293 -9.47 18.04 -8.61
CA LYS A 293 -8.81 19.34 -8.65
C LYS A 293 -8.89 20.05 -7.30
N GLY A 294 -7.74 20.42 -6.76
CA GLY A 294 -7.61 21.08 -5.46
C GLY A 294 -7.29 20.14 -4.29
N GLU A 295 -7.37 18.82 -4.47
CA GLU A 295 -7.03 17.86 -3.43
C GLU A 295 -5.52 17.63 -3.30
N MET A 296 -5.09 17.28 -2.09
CA MET A 296 -3.70 16.90 -1.81
C MET A 296 -3.59 15.38 -1.67
N LEU A 297 -2.65 14.82 -2.41
CA LEU A 297 -2.29 13.41 -2.36
C LEU A 297 -1.56 13.06 -1.05
N LEU A 298 -2.00 11.99 -0.38
CA LEU A 298 -1.44 11.49 0.88
C LEU A 298 -0.54 10.27 0.66
N ASP A 299 -1.00 9.28 -0.08
CA ASP A 299 -0.29 8.00 -0.30
C ASP A 299 -0.62 7.42 -1.68
N VAL A 300 0.24 6.50 -2.18
CA VAL A 300 0.14 5.84 -3.49
C VAL A 300 0.72 4.43 -3.39
N VAL A 301 -0.03 3.42 -3.87
CA VAL A 301 0.44 2.03 -3.98
C VAL A 301 -0.07 1.40 -5.27
N TRP A 302 0.82 0.76 -6.02
CA TRP A 302 0.49 -0.03 -7.21
C TRP A 302 0.08 -1.47 -6.82
N HIS A 303 -0.94 -2.03 -7.49
CA HIS A 303 -1.42 -3.40 -7.28
C HIS A 303 -0.42 -4.43 -7.83
N PRO A 304 0.03 -5.40 -7.04
CA PRO A 304 1.27 -6.11 -7.31
C PRO A 304 1.31 -7.02 -8.55
N VAL A 305 0.16 -7.34 -9.14
CA VAL A 305 0.04 -8.19 -10.34
C VAL A 305 -1.00 -7.68 -11.35
N ARG A 306 -1.36 -6.38 -11.33
CA ARG A 306 -2.30 -5.79 -12.31
C ARG A 306 -1.92 -4.33 -12.62
N PRO A 307 -2.32 -3.78 -13.79
CA PRO A 307 -2.16 -2.37 -14.12
C PRO A 307 -3.17 -1.49 -13.35
N ILE A 308 -3.05 -1.46 -12.01
CA ILE A 308 -4.01 -0.82 -11.11
C ILE A 308 -3.26 -0.06 -10.01
N ILE A 309 -3.68 1.16 -9.67
CA ILE A 309 -3.12 1.97 -8.58
C ILE A 309 -4.21 2.36 -7.59
N ALA A 310 -3.93 2.21 -6.30
CA ALA A 310 -4.67 2.86 -5.22
C ALA A 310 -3.96 4.17 -4.83
N SER A 311 -4.69 5.27 -4.76
CA SER A 311 -4.18 6.58 -4.31
C SER A 311 -5.11 7.20 -3.29
N ILE A 312 -4.56 7.94 -2.32
CA ILE A 312 -5.37 8.55 -1.26
C ILE A 312 -5.35 10.07 -1.41
N SER A 313 -6.51 10.69 -1.59
CA SER A 313 -6.70 12.15 -1.60
C SER A 313 -7.81 12.53 -0.61
N SER A 314 -7.62 13.60 0.17
CA SER A 314 -8.57 14.12 1.17
C SER A 314 -9.12 13.16 2.25
N GLY A 315 -8.78 11.87 2.23
CA GLY A 315 -9.40 10.83 3.06
C GLY A 315 -10.16 9.75 2.28
N VAL A 316 -10.27 9.88 0.96
CA VAL A 316 -10.89 8.91 0.05
C VAL A 316 -9.80 8.09 -0.66
N VAL A 317 -10.06 6.82 -0.92
CA VAL A 317 -9.18 5.96 -1.73
C VAL A 317 -9.72 5.91 -3.16
N SER A 318 -9.00 6.49 -4.11
CA SER A 318 -9.31 6.39 -5.55
C SER A 318 -8.57 5.21 -6.19
N ILE A 319 -9.28 4.40 -6.96
CA ILE A 319 -8.75 3.30 -7.77
C ILE A 319 -8.63 3.75 -9.23
N TRP A 320 -7.45 3.50 -9.79
CA TRP A 320 -7.09 3.77 -11.17
C TRP A 320 -6.80 2.43 -11.84
N ALA A 321 -7.38 2.19 -13.01
CA ALA A 321 -7.25 0.92 -13.73
C ALA A 321 -7.04 1.15 -15.24
N GLN A 322 -6.73 0.08 -15.97
CA GLN A 322 -6.93 0.06 -17.41
C GLN A 322 -8.43 -0.14 -17.68
N ASN A 323 -9.02 0.71 -18.52
CA ASN A 323 -10.38 0.50 -19.02
C ASN A 323 -10.45 -0.83 -19.80
N GLN A 324 -11.48 -1.64 -19.53
CA GLN A 324 -11.66 -2.95 -20.15
C GLN A 324 -12.67 -2.80 -21.29
N VAL A 325 -12.21 -2.94 -22.54
CA VAL A 325 -13.09 -2.99 -23.70
C VAL A 325 -13.61 -4.42 -23.82
N GLU A 326 -14.93 -4.60 -23.78
CA GLU A 326 -15.58 -5.89 -23.99
C GLU A 326 -15.47 -6.29 -25.46
N ASN A 327 -14.62 -7.27 -25.77
CA ASN A 327 -14.38 -7.77 -27.12
C ASN A 327 -15.47 -8.79 -27.49
N TRP A 328 -16.16 -8.59 -28.62
CA TRP A 328 -17.31 -9.42 -28.98
C TRP A 328 -16.94 -10.83 -29.44
N SER A 329 -15.69 -11.08 -29.83
CA SER A 329 -15.19 -12.45 -30.11
C SER A 329 -15.22 -13.38 -28.91
N ALA A 330 -15.23 -12.85 -27.68
CA ALA A 330 -15.32 -13.67 -26.47
C ALA A 330 -16.68 -14.38 -26.32
N PHE A 331 -17.73 -13.95 -27.04
CA PHE A 331 -19.05 -14.59 -27.00
C PHE A 331 -19.23 -15.73 -28.02
N ALA A 332 -18.41 -15.78 -29.07
CA ALA A 332 -18.50 -16.79 -30.13
C ALA A 332 -17.10 -17.05 -30.73
N PRO A 333 -16.49 -18.23 -30.53
CA PRO A 333 -15.10 -18.49 -30.95
C PRO A 333 -14.80 -18.27 -32.43
N ASP A 334 -15.79 -18.48 -33.31
CA ASP A 334 -15.67 -18.28 -34.76
C ASP A 334 -15.84 -16.81 -35.19
N PHE A 335 -16.26 -15.92 -34.27
CA PHE A 335 -16.40 -14.49 -34.55
C PHE A 335 -15.09 -13.75 -34.27
N LYS A 336 -14.64 -12.93 -35.22
CA LYS A 336 -13.48 -12.07 -35.05
C LYS A 336 -13.86 -10.61 -35.33
N GLU A 337 -13.65 -9.77 -34.34
CA GLU A 337 -13.77 -8.31 -34.49
C GLU A 337 -12.59 -7.79 -35.32
N LEU A 338 -12.86 -6.83 -36.22
CA LEU A 338 -11.89 -6.29 -37.20
C LEU A 338 -11.92 -4.76 -37.15
N ASP A 339 -10.76 -4.15 -36.84
CA ASP A 339 -10.62 -2.68 -36.77
C ASP A 339 -10.73 -1.99 -38.15
N GLU A 340 -10.36 -2.71 -39.22
CA GLU A 340 -10.40 -2.26 -40.61
C GLU A 340 -11.05 -3.32 -41.51
N ASN A 341 -11.63 -2.89 -42.63
CA ASN A 341 -12.22 -3.80 -43.61
C ASN A 341 -11.15 -4.71 -44.23
N VAL A 342 -11.24 -6.01 -43.98
CA VAL A 342 -10.43 -7.03 -44.66
C VAL A 342 -11.12 -7.41 -45.97
N GLU A 343 -10.39 -7.32 -47.10
CA GLU A 343 -10.85 -7.91 -48.36
C GLU A 343 -10.77 -9.43 -48.25
N TYR A 344 -11.89 -10.11 -48.50
CA TYR A 344 -12.00 -11.56 -48.40
C TYR A 344 -11.39 -12.23 -49.63
N GLU A 345 -10.38 -13.08 -49.43
CA GLU A 345 -9.79 -13.91 -50.47
C GLU A 345 -10.63 -15.19 -50.62
N GLU A 346 -11.49 -15.21 -51.65
CA GLU A 346 -12.37 -16.33 -51.98
C GLU A 346 -11.57 -17.63 -52.15
N ARG A 347 -11.96 -18.71 -51.47
CA ARG A 347 -11.28 -20.02 -51.61
C ARG A 347 -11.72 -20.72 -52.89
N GLU A 348 -10.80 -21.39 -53.57
CA GLU A 348 -11.08 -22.10 -54.84
C GLU A 348 -12.26 -23.09 -54.69
N SER A 349 -12.32 -23.79 -53.55
CA SER A 349 -13.37 -24.75 -53.19
C SER A 349 -14.66 -24.16 -52.58
N GLU A 350 -14.82 -22.84 -52.48
CA GLU A 350 -15.97 -22.20 -51.83
C GLU A 350 -17.31 -22.44 -52.57
N PHE A 351 -17.23 -22.69 -53.87
CA PHE A 351 -18.39 -22.95 -54.73
C PHE A 351 -18.64 -24.45 -54.98
N ASP A 352 -17.84 -25.35 -54.39
CA ASP A 352 -17.97 -26.79 -54.57
C ASP A 352 -19.00 -27.42 -53.62
N LEU A 353 -19.63 -28.51 -54.09
CA LEU A 353 -20.57 -29.31 -53.29
C LEU A 353 -19.88 -30.15 -52.20
N SER A 354 -18.57 -30.31 -52.31
CA SER A 354 -17.67 -30.92 -51.33
C SER A 354 -16.33 -30.22 -51.44
N ASP A 355 -15.86 -29.63 -50.35
CA ASP A 355 -14.60 -28.89 -50.25
C ASP A 355 -13.41 -29.86 -50.45
N GLU A 356 -13.03 -30.14 -51.71
CA GLU A 356 -11.96 -31.09 -52.06
C GLU A 356 -10.58 -30.58 -51.63
N ASP A 357 -10.40 -29.25 -51.58
CA ASP A 357 -9.24 -28.57 -51.01
C ASP A 357 -9.30 -28.41 -49.48
N LYS A 358 -10.29 -29.01 -48.80
CA LYS A 358 -10.30 -29.10 -47.34
C LYS A 358 -9.15 -30.02 -46.90
N SER A 359 -8.01 -29.38 -46.65
CA SER A 359 -6.70 -30.00 -46.46
C SER A 359 -6.78 -31.27 -45.62
N VAL A 360 -6.27 -32.37 -46.22
CA VAL A 360 -6.12 -33.72 -45.66
C VAL A 360 -6.03 -33.72 -44.12
N GLU A 361 -6.89 -34.51 -43.45
CA GLU A 361 -6.98 -34.64 -41.98
C GLU A 361 -5.64 -34.35 -41.30
N LEU A 362 -5.56 -33.21 -40.60
CA LEU A 362 -4.34 -32.79 -39.94
C LEU A 362 -4.03 -33.76 -38.80
N GLY A 363 -3.09 -34.68 -39.05
CA GLY A 363 -2.25 -35.15 -37.96
C GLY A 363 -1.57 -33.91 -37.37
N PRO A 364 -1.96 -33.50 -36.14
CA PRO A 364 -2.05 -34.41 -35.01
C PRO A 364 -3.38 -34.43 -34.22
N GLU A 365 -4.57 -34.15 -34.79
CA GLU A 365 -5.83 -34.14 -33.99
C GLU A 365 -6.06 -35.43 -33.18
N LYS A 366 -5.78 -36.61 -33.76
CA LYS A 366 -5.83 -37.92 -33.07
C LYS A 366 -4.73 -38.16 -32.03
N GLN A 367 -3.74 -37.28 -31.92
CA GLN A 367 -2.78 -37.26 -30.81
C GLN A 367 -3.22 -36.31 -29.69
N GLU A 368 -4.08 -35.31 -29.99
CA GLU A 368 -4.63 -34.41 -28.98
C GLU A 368 -5.75 -35.07 -28.16
N GLU A 369 -6.56 -35.95 -28.76
CA GLU A 369 -7.52 -36.80 -28.03
C GLU A 369 -6.83 -37.76 -27.02
N ASP A 370 -5.61 -38.20 -27.31
CA ASP A 370 -4.80 -39.13 -26.49
C ASP A 370 -3.82 -38.39 -25.52
N LEU A 371 -3.92 -37.06 -25.35
CA LEU A 371 -3.07 -36.32 -24.41
C LEU A 371 -3.38 -36.65 -22.94
N GLU A 372 -2.35 -37.02 -22.18
CA GLU A 372 -2.45 -37.21 -20.73
C GLU A 372 -2.52 -35.85 -20.01
N VAL A 373 -3.75 -35.35 -19.81
CA VAL A 373 -4.02 -34.06 -19.13
C VAL A 373 -3.86 -34.20 -17.62
N ASP A 374 -2.81 -33.59 -17.06
CA ASP A 374 -2.64 -33.46 -15.61
C ASP A 374 -3.57 -32.39 -15.03
N VAL A 375 -4.59 -32.84 -14.29
CA VAL A 375 -5.56 -31.99 -13.57
C VAL A 375 -5.18 -31.74 -12.10
N THR A 376 -3.98 -32.14 -11.68
CA THR A 376 -3.52 -32.15 -10.28
C THR A 376 -2.29 -31.29 -10.03
N THR A 377 -1.39 -31.14 -11.01
CA THR A 377 -0.28 -30.18 -10.93
C THR A 377 -0.82 -28.75 -10.90
N VAL A 378 -0.28 -27.94 -9.98
CA VAL A 378 -0.59 -26.51 -9.88
C VAL A 378 0.51 -25.73 -10.59
N ASP A 379 0.18 -25.15 -11.75
CA ASP A 379 1.09 -24.28 -12.48
C ASP A 379 1.49 -23.04 -11.67
N ARG A 380 2.75 -22.65 -11.83
CA ARG A 380 3.37 -21.59 -11.02
C ARG A 380 3.02 -20.22 -11.60
N VAL A 381 2.20 -19.45 -10.89
CA VAL A 381 1.83 -18.10 -11.33
C VAL A 381 3.04 -17.17 -11.13
N ALA A 382 3.84 -17.02 -12.17
CA ALA A 382 5.08 -16.24 -12.14
C ALA A 382 4.89 -14.80 -11.64
N ALA A 383 3.70 -14.21 -11.81
CA ALA A 383 3.34 -12.89 -11.28
C ALA A 383 3.33 -12.83 -9.73
N LEU A 384 2.98 -13.93 -9.06
CA LEU A 384 2.90 -14.03 -7.61
C LEU A 384 4.25 -14.39 -6.96
N CYS A 385 5.19 -14.92 -7.73
CA CYS A 385 6.58 -15.12 -7.33
C CYS A 385 7.42 -13.84 -7.50
N SER A 386 8.30 -13.57 -6.54
CA SER A 386 9.48 -12.73 -6.76
C SER A 386 10.40 -13.42 -7.77
N SER A 387 11.21 -12.66 -8.52
CA SER A 387 12.11 -13.17 -9.57
C SER A 387 13.30 -14.01 -9.05
N ASP A 388 13.22 -14.50 -7.82
CA ASP A 388 14.17 -15.38 -7.12
C ASP A 388 13.44 -16.30 -6.10
N GLU A 389 12.16 -16.59 -6.33
CA GLU A 389 11.37 -17.58 -5.61
C GLU A 389 11.04 -18.73 -6.58
N GLU A 390 11.65 -19.89 -6.37
CA GLU A 390 11.46 -21.09 -7.22
C GLU A 390 10.07 -21.74 -7.01
N THR A 391 9.38 -21.42 -5.92
CA THR A 391 8.10 -21.99 -5.50
C THR A 391 7.16 -20.92 -4.95
N GLU A 392 5.85 -21.09 -5.15
CA GLU A 392 4.85 -20.30 -4.45
C GLU A 392 4.80 -20.65 -2.96
N ASP A 393 4.44 -19.66 -2.15
CA ASP A 393 4.25 -19.85 -0.71
C ASP A 393 2.85 -20.37 -0.42
N MET A 394 2.76 -21.68 -0.22
CA MET A 394 1.53 -22.41 0.11
C MET A 394 0.92 -22.01 1.46
N ALA A 395 1.67 -21.31 2.33
CA ALA A 395 1.17 -20.78 3.61
C ALA A 395 0.72 -19.31 3.50
N SER A 396 0.56 -18.76 2.28
CA SER A 396 0.05 -17.41 2.09
C SER A 396 -1.49 -17.33 2.11
N LEU A 397 -2.01 -16.33 2.82
CA LEU A 397 -3.43 -16.02 2.94
C LEU A 397 -4.04 -15.73 1.56
N GLN A 398 -4.84 -16.67 1.04
CA GLN A 398 -5.49 -16.55 -0.26
C GLN A 398 -6.76 -15.70 -0.20
N PHE A 399 -7.65 -16.04 0.75
CA PHE A 399 -8.94 -15.38 1.00
C PHE A 399 -9.18 -15.19 2.49
N LEU A 400 -10.01 -14.22 2.86
CA LEU A 400 -10.55 -14.09 4.21
C LEU A 400 -11.82 -14.96 4.34
N PRO A 401 -11.91 -15.89 5.31
CA PRO A 401 -13.13 -16.65 5.55
C PRO A 401 -14.15 -15.75 6.24
N ILE A 402 -15.02 -15.13 5.43
CA ILE A 402 -16.22 -14.45 5.92
C ILE A 402 -17.27 -15.54 6.17
N ALA A 403 -17.70 -15.70 7.42
CA ALA A 403 -18.92 -16.45 7.71
C ALA A 403 -20.10 -15.64 7.16
N PRO A 404 -21.05 -16.23 6.42
CA PRO A 404 -22.23 -15.51 5.97
C PRO A 404 -22.98 -14.99 7.21
N GLU A 405 -23.37 -13.71 7.17
CA GLU A 405 -24.20 -13.13 8.22
C GLU A 405 -25.58 -13.80 8.15
N VAL A 406 -25.84 -14.69 9.10
CA VAL A 406 -27.17 -15.25 9.30
C VAL A 406 -28.01 -14.16 9.95
N GLU A 407 -28.93 -13.56 9.21
CA GLU A 407 -29.99 -12.74 9.78
C GLU A 407 -30.85 -13.62 10.70
N ASP A 408 -30.60 -13.56 12.01
CA ASP A 408 -31.45 -14.21 13.01
C ASP A 408 -32.87 -13.62 12.90
N PRO A 409 -33.93 -14.42 12.60
CA PRO A 409 -35.23 -13.87 12.22
C PRO A 409 -36.01 -13.06 13.27
N GLU A 410 -35.48 -12.88 14.49
CA GLU A 410 -36.19 -12.26 15.61
C GLU A 410 -36.19 -10.72 15.59
N ASP A 411 -35.25 -10.06 14.89
CA ASP A 411 -35.26 -8.58 14.74
C ASP A 411 -36.35 -8.06 13.78
N GLY A 412 -37.11 -8.96 13.12
CA GLY A 412 -38.22 -8.66 12.21
C GLY A 412 -39.52 -8.18 12.86
N ALA A 413 -39.47 -7.37 13.92
CA ALA A 413 -40.61 -7.02 14.77
C ALA A 413 -41.62 -6.04 14.11
N LEU A 414 -42.51 -6.56 13.25
CA LEU A 414 -43.58 -5.80 12.60
C LEU A 414 -44.60 -5.20 13.61
N PRO A 415 -44.92 -3.89 13.53
CA PRO A 415 -45.85 -3.26 14.46
C PRO A 415 -47.33 -3.44 14.06
N GLY A 416 -48.01 -4.39 14.71
CA GLY A 416 -49.45 -4.28 14.99
C GLY A 416 -50.38 -5.26 14.30
N ALA A 417 -50.86 -6.24 15.07
CA ALA A 417 -52.15 -6.91 14.87
C ALA A 417 -52.78 -7.16 16.25
N ALA A 418 -54.08 -6.92 16.40
CA ALA A 418 -54.77 -6.99 17.69
C ALA A 418 -55.79 -8.14 17.74
N GLN A 419 -55.86 -8.79 18.90
CA GLN A 419 -56.99 -9.58 19.43
C GLN A 419 -57.69 -10.61 18.53
N ALA A 420 -57.46 -11.89 18.83
CA ALA A 420 -58.50 -12.92 18.77
C ALA A 420 -58.34 -13.89 19.94
N SER A 421 -59.45 -14.35 20.52
CA SER A 421 -59.47 -15.26 21.68
C SER A 421 -59.79 -16.70 21.28
N GLY A 422 -59.10 -17.68 21.87
CA GLY A 422 -59.40 -19.11 21.70
C GLY A 422 -58.89 -19.90 22.91
N SER A 423 -59.69 -20.83 23.43
CA SER A 423 -59.41 -21.56 24.67
C SER A 423 -59.28 -23.06 24.43
N GLY A 424 -58.34 -23.70 25.13
CA GLY A 424 -58.13 -25.15 25.11
C GLY A 424 -56.77 -25.48 25.72
N GLY A 425 -56.75 -26.10 26.90
CA GLY A 425 -55.52 -26.37 27.65
C GLY A 425 -55.33 -27.86 27.94
N GLN A 426 -54.08 -28.25 28.21
CA GLN A 426 -53.73 -29.50 28.86
C GLN A 426 -52.45 -29.31 29.70
N GLU A 427 -52.51 -29.79 30.94
CA GLU A 427 -51.35 -30.08 31.80
C GLU A 427 -50.75 -31.44 31.32
N ASN A 428 -49.55 -31.91 31.68
CA ASN A 428 -48.48 -31.55 32.62
C ASN A 428 -47.16 -32.21 32.05
N ASP A 429 -45.92 -32.14 32.53
CA ASP A 429 -45.22 -31.74 33.78
C ASP A 429 -43.71 -31.53 33.41
N LYS A 430 -42.90 -31.09 34.38
CA LYS A 430 -41.43 -31.28 34.55
C LYS A 430 -40.46 -30.12 34.30
N GLN A 431 -39.92 -29.71 35.45
CA GLN A 431 -38.51 -29.40 35.74
C GLN A 431 -37.90 -28.11 35.18
N ARG A 432 -37.89 -27.11 36.07
CA ARG A 432 -36.87 -26.07 36.17
C ARG A 432 -35.44 -26.63 36.01
N SER A 433 -34.65 -25.99 35.16
CA SER A 433 -33.36 -25.43 35.58
C SER A 433 -33.41 -23.92 35.34
N LYS A 434 -32.89 -23.14 36.30
CA LYS A 434 -32.62 -21.71 36.10
C LYS A 434 -31.12 -21.55 35.97
N GLU A 435 -30.64 -21.18 34.80
CA GLU A 435 -29.33 -20.54 34.67
C GLU A 435 -29.55 -19.14 34.13
N ASN A 436 -29.10 -18.15 34.91
CA ASN A 436 -29.02 -16.77 34.45
C ASN A 436 -27.70 -16.64 33.68
N ASP A 437 -27.72 -16.62 32.35
CA ASP A 437 -26.57 -16.14 31.59
C ASP A 437 -26.87 -14.74 31.01
N SER A 438 -26.65 -13.74 31.86
CA SER A 438 -26.53 -12.35 31.40
C SER A 438 -25.23 -12.24 30.60
N PRO A 439 -25.23 -11.70 29.35
CA PRO A 439 -24.10 -11.81 28.44
C PRO A 439 -22.81 -11.26 29.06
N SER A 440 -21.91 -12.18 29.43
CA SER A 440 -20.66 -11.79 30.08
C SER A 440 -19.77 -11.00 29.12
N PRO A 441 -19.14 -9.89 29.55
CA PRO A 441 -18.35 -9.05 28.66
C PRO A 441 -17.16 -9.84 28.12
N ALA A 442 -16.99 -9.83 26.79
CA ALA A 442 -15.99 -10.63 26.08
C ALA A 442 -14.61 -10.52 26.75
N LYS A 443 -14.07 -11.67 27.16
CA LYS A 443 -12.81 -11.77 27.93
C LYS A 443 -11.65 -11.23 27.09
N LYS A 444 -11.27 -9.98 27.31
CA LYS A 444 -10.12 -9.35 26.65
C LYS A 444 -8.87 -10.20 26.86
N ARG A 445 -8.46 -10.92 25.80
CA ARG A 445 -7.22 -11.70 25.75
C ARG A 445 -6.03 -10.76 25.93
N LYS A 446 -4.98 -11.27 26.59
CA LYS A 446 -3.76 -10.51 26.88
C LYS A 446 -2.83 -10.53 25.67
N TYR A 447 -2.78 -9.42 24.94
CA TYR A 447 -1.70 -9.16 23.98
C TYR A 447 -0.37 -8.99 24.72
N LYS A 448 0.74 -9.42 24.10
CA LYS A 448 2.09 -9.14 24.63
C LYS A 448 2.38 -7.64 24.52
N THR A 449 2.99 -7.04 25.55
CA THR A 449 3.37 -5.62 25.55
C THR A 449 4.86 -5.48 25.82
N HIS A 450 5.56 -4.78 24.92
CA HIS A 450 7.01 -4.55 24.97
C HIS A 450 7.29 -3.04 25.00
N GLU A 451 8.14 -2.58 25.92
CA GLU A 451 8.56 -1.17 26.02
C GLU A 451 9.98 -1.04 25.43
N ILE A 452 10.08 -0.46 24.23
CA ILE A 452 11.36 -0.31 23.54
C ILE A 452 12.06 0.95 24.03
N LYS A 453 13.23 0.79 24.64
CA LYS A 453 14.04 1.88 25.17
C LYS A 453 15.13 2.25 24.17
N LEU A 454 15.09 3.51 23.71
CA LEU A 454 16.05 4.11 22.80
C LEU A 454 16.89 5.14 23.57
N GLU A 455 18.21 4.96 23.56
CA GLU A 455 19.13 5.90 24.19
C GLU A 455 19.25 7.18 23.34
N GLY A 456 19.49 8.33 23.99
CA GLY A 456 19.56 9.63 23.31
C GLY A 456 18.23 10.18 22.74
N ALA A 457 17.13 9.42 22.79
CA ALA A 457 15.85 9.82 22.23
C ALA A 457 15.32 11.16 22.80
N PRO A 458 15.03 12.17 21.95
CA PRO A 458 14.36 13.39 22.37
C PRO A 458 13.01 13.14 23.04
N LYS A 459 12.63 13.99 23.98
CA LYS A 459 11.29 13.99 24.59
C LYS A 459 10.44 15.07 23.93
N ASP A 460 9.12 14.86 23.96
CA ASP A 460 8.07 15.79 23.52
C ASP A 460 7.99 16.09 22.00
N GLU A 461 8.42 15.14 21.14
CA GLU A 461 8.19 15.23 19.69
C GLU A 461 6.75 14.82 19.28
N ILE A 462 6.15 15.54 18.33
CA ILE A 462 4.76 15.32 17.86
C ILE A 462 4.76 14.93 16.38
N HIS A 463 4.01 13.86 16.02
CA HIS A 463 3.99 13.32 14.67
C HIS A 463 3.50 14.33 13.60
N PRO A 464 4.10 14.39 12.39
CA PRO A 464 3.74 15.37 11.35
C PRO A 464 2.27 15.34 10.87
N LEU A 465 1.57 14.21 11.00
CA LEU A 465 0.14 14.11 10.68
C LEU A 465 -0.78 14.86 11.67
N ILE A 466 -0.28 15.17 12.88
CA ILE A 466 -1.00 15.95 13.89
C ILE A 466 -0.70 17.44 13.68
N SER A 467 0.57 17.81 13.45
CA SER A 467 0.99 19.20 13.29
C SER A 467 0.60 19.84 11.94
N SER A 468 0.17 19.04 10.97
CA SER A 468 -0.48 19.54 9.75
C SER A 468 -1.89 20.08 10.00
N ARG A 469 -2.65 19.49 10.94
CA ARG A 469 -4.02 19.90 11.29
C ARG A 469 -4.05 21.20 12.11
N THR A 470 -3.06 21.45 12.96
CA THR A 470 -2.96 22.69 13.77
C THR A 470 -2.52 23.94 12.98
N LYS A 471 -2.63 23.92 11.64
CA LYS A 471 -2.44 25.09 10.76
C LYS A 471 -3.74 25.75 10.27
N GLU A 472 -4.89 25.37 10.81
CA GLU A 472 -6.05 26.26 10.78
C GLU A 472 -5.70 27.59 11.47
N LYS A 473 -6.07 28.71 10.85
CA LYS A 473 -5.71 30.04 11.35
C LYS A 473 -6.37 30.27 12.72
N PRO A 474 -5.65 30.83 13.72
CA PRO A 474 -6.33 31.35 14.90
C PRO A 474 -7.34 32.42 14.46
N PRO A 475 -8.56 32.46 15.06
CA PRO A 475 -9.57 33.44 14.69
C PRO A 475 -9.03 34.86 14.91
N ALA A 476 -9.37 35.77 13.97
CA ALA A 476 -8.79 37.11 13.95
C ALA A 476 -9.07 37.85 15.27
N GLY A 477 -8.01 38.09 16.05
CA GLY A 477 -8.11 38.67 17.38
C GLY A 477 -8.83 40.03 17.36
N GLY A 478 -9.94 40.11 18.09
CA GLY A 478 -10.75 41.34 18.16
C GLY A 478 -9.93 42.53 18.65
N LYS A 479 -10.06 43.67 17.97
CA LYS A 479 -9.35 44.91 18.30
C LYS A 479 -9.70 45.37 19.72
N LYS A 480 -8.80 45.14 20.69
CA LYS A 480 -8.85 45.84 21.98
C LYS A 480 -8.63 47.33 21.71
N ALA A 481 -9.65 48.15 21.98
CA ALA A 481 -9.55 49.59 21.85
C ALA A 481 -8.58 50.16 22.90
N SER A 482 -7.52 50.83 22.47
CA SER A 482 -6.62 51.57 23.35
C SER A 482 -7.24 52.90 23.77
N GLY A 483 -7.24 53.17 25.08
CA GLY A 483 -7.76 54.43 25.63
C GLY A 483 -6.93 55.63 25.18
N ARG A 484 -7.61 56.72 24.81
CA ARG A 484 -7.00 57.97 24.33
C ARG A 484 -6.73 58.93 25.49
N PRO A 485 -5.47 59.30 25.80
CA PRO A 485 -5.20 60.38 26.74
C PRO A 485 -5.71 61.71 26.18
N ARG A 486 -6.35 62.54 27.03
CA ARG A 486 -6.48 63.97 26.76
C ARG A 486 -5.13 64.63 27.02
N ASN A 487 -4.70 65.51 26.12
CA ASN A 487 -3.66 66.48 26.42
C ASN A 487 -4.25 67.87 26.16
N GLU A 488 -4.24 68.73 27.18
CA GLU A 488 -4.62 70.13 27.03
C GLU A 488 -3.37 70.95 26.70
N ASP A 489 -3.42 71.76 25.63
CA ASP A 489 -2.44 72.83 25.46
C ASP A 489 -3.08 74.04 24.75
N ARG A 490 -2.70 75.25 25.17
CA ARG A 490 -3.52 76.46 24.96
C ARG A 490 -2.68 77.68 24.56
N LYS A 491 -2.44 77.86 23.25
CA LYS A 491 -1.97 79.12 22.62
C LYS A 491 -2.76 79.34 21.34
N ARG A 492 -3.81 80.19 21.34
CA ARG A 492 -3.84 81.67 21.27
C ARG A 492 -3.34 82.26 19.94
N LEU A 493 -4.26 82.98 19.29
CA LEU A 493 -4.08 84.00 18.24
C LEU A 493 -3.60 83.46 16.85
N GLY A 494 -4.12 83.94 15.72
CA GLY A 494 -5.32 84.78 15.53
C GLY A 494 -5.16 85.89 14.50
N LYS A 495 -5.30 85.57 13.21
CA LYS A 495 -5.86 86.41 12.14
C LYS A 495 -6.23 85.54 10.94
#